data_AF-A0A6G0KYL1-F1
#
_entry.id   AF-A0A6G0KYL1-F1
#
_cell.length_a   1.000
_cell.length_b   1.000
_cell.length_c   1.000
_cell.angle_alpha   90.00
_cell.angle_beta   90.00
_cell.angle_gamma   90.00
#
_symmetry.space_group_name_H-M   'P 1'
#
loop_
_entity.id
_entity.type
_entity.pdbx_description
1 polymer ?
#
loop_
_entity_poly.entity_id
_entity_poly.type
_entity_poly.pdbx_seq_one_letter_code
_entity_poly.pdbx_strand_id
1 'polypeptide(L)'
;MSCLTRFELYVGKRNAGNGKDAPIDNKTGAAAVVRNLKAVLESKERHPWHAVVVDPFYSSVLLAIELLGMGTNVIGTIMTNRLGYDANVKEDRASRPASIPRGTFKFSRSVAVPSMVAFQWWDRKPVHYLCTGSAMAEASIGRKVKQVGAITVPCPSAVTDYQRWMGGVDLHNQLRLQRYSLQTSTKFNKYYKSLFLGLVDMALVNAYLSHKEAVRMAGTQARKRVEWFSLLQNQLLQLKPQDFAGVVATPTVESQKRKRTRARHTHAPEQSEDWVIVSGVQKRRQRLCKVCALLRTSKAKKSFATTYFCERCSVDDAKCWLCNKIRREYKGVAKTCFEIWHDDFDAGESIPPSLGKRVVLRRPGQKAGVRKKTRRELQLRAEDADDESESNSEEYIAE
;
A
#
# COMPACT_ATOMS: atom_id res chain seq x y z
N MET A 1 18.59 24.72 -7.75
CA MET A 1 18.99 23.38 -8.23
C MET A 1 18.10 22.37 -7.51
N SER A 2 17.39 21.49 -8.24
CA SER A 2 16.35 20.63 -7.64
C SER A 2 16.88 19.19 -7.47
N CYS A 3 17.57 18.92 -6.36
CA CYS A 3 18.08 17.59 -6.05
C CYS A 3 17.05 16.80 -5.23
N LEU A 4 16.86 15.51 -5.55
CA LEU A 4 16.04 14.64 -4.72
C LEU A 4 16.80 14.31 -3.44
N THR A 5 16.31 14.81 -2.30
CA THR A 5 16.98 14.60 -1.00
C THR A 5 16.45 13.37 -0.27
N ARG A 6 15.14 13.14 -0.33
CA ARG A 6 14.49 12.00 0.33
C ARG A 6 13.18 11.65 -0.38
N PHE A 7 12.79 10.38 -0.32
CA PHE A 7 11.49 9.92 -0.76
C PHE A 7 11.03 8.74 0.10
N GLU A 8 9.72 8.52 0.16
CA GLU A 8 9.11 7.33 0.74
C GLU A 8 8.26 6.65 -0.35
N LEU A 9 8.39 5.32 -0.48
CA LEU A 9 7.57 4.57 -1.43
C LEU A 9 6.18 4.33 -0.83
N TYR A 10 5.14 4.84 -1.49
CA TYR A 10 3.77 4.50 -1.14
C TYR A 10 3.46 3.06 -1.57
N VAL A 11 3.29 2.17 -0.60
CA VAL A 11 3.03 0.73 -0.81
C VAL A 11 1.54 0.36 -0.70
N GLY A 12 0.64 1.35 -0.76
CA GLY A 12 -0.79 1.15 -0.60
C GLY A 12 -1.21 0.98 0.87
N LYS A 13 -2.40 0.42 1.07
CA LYS A 13 -2.98 0.19 2.39
C LYS A 13 -2.17 -0.89 3.13
N ARG A 14 -1.30 -0.46 4.04
CA ARG A 14 -0.76 -1.38 5.07
C ARG A 14 -1.92 -1.81 5.96
N ASN A 15 -2.21 -3.11 5.98
CA ASN A 15 -2.91 -3.74 7.11
C ASN A 15 -1.94 -3.74 8.31
N ALA A 16 -1.67 -2.56 8.86
CA ALA A 16 -1.08 -2.49 10.19
C ALA A 16 -2.13 -3.05 11.14
N GLY A 17 -1.83 -4.17 11.81
CA GLY A 17 -2.60 -4.61 12.96
C GLY A 17 -2.79 -3.43 13.91
N ASN A 18 -3.96 -3.36 14.55
CA ASN A 18 -4.36 -2.31 15.47
C ASN A 18 -3.36 -2.12 16.63
N GLY A 19 -2.23 -1.47 16.39
CA GLY A 19 -1.41 -0.85 17.42
C GLY A 19 -1.92 0.57 17.58
N LYS A 20 -2.68 0.81 18.66
CA LYS A 20 -3.24 2.13 19.01
C LYS A 20 -2.17 3.10 19.57
N ASP A 21 -0.89 2.74 19.53
CA ASP A 21 0.17 3.43 20.28
C ASP A 21 1.23 4.13 19.42
N ALA A 22 0.89 4.54 18.19
CA ALA A 22 1.71 5.50 17.45
C ALA A 22 1.06 6.90 17.58
N PRO A 23 1.74 7.91 18.18
CA PRO A 23 1.16 9.25 18.37
C PRO A 23 0.92 10.01 17.06
N ILE A 24 1.36 9.47 15.92
CA ILE A 24 1.27 10.09 14.60
C ILE A 24 0.54 9.13 13.66
N ASP A 25 -0.57 9.59 13.06
CA ASP A 25 -1.26 8.86 12.00
C ASP A 25 -0.36 8.71 10.78
N ASN A 26 0.35 7.59 10.72
CA ASN A 26 1.31 7.30 9.67
C ASN A 26 0.69 7.05 8.28
N LYS A 27 -0.64 7.13 8.14
CA LYS A 27 -1.37 6.77 6.92
C LYS A 27 -1.66 7.95 5.99
N THR A 28 -1.39 9.19 6.41
CA THR A 28 -1.70 10.38 5.61
C THR A 28 -0.48 10.94 4.89
N GLY A 29 -0.71 11.64 3.77
CA GLY A 29 0.33 12.35 3.04
C GLY A 29 1.05 13.40 3.90
N ALA A 30 0.31 14.11 4.76
CA ALA A 30 0.88 15.10 5.67
C ALA A 30 1.87 14.48 6.66
N ALA A 31 1.55 13.33 7.26
CA ALA A 31 2.48 12.63 8.14
C ALA A 31 3.76 12.17 7.42
N ALA A 32 3.65 11.77 6.14
CA ALA A 32 4.82 11.47 5.33
C ALA A 32 5.69 12.70 5.09
N VAL A 33 5.11 13.88 4.87
CA VAL A 33 5.86 15.14 4.75
C VAL A 33 6.66 15.41 6.01
N VAL A 34 6.02 15.34 7.18
CA VAL A 34 6.67 15.57 8.48
C VAL A 34 7.83 14.60 8.71
N ARG A 35 7.62 13.29 8.54
CA ARG A 35 8.68 12.29 8.74
C ARG A 35 9.87 12.53 7.82
N ASN A 36 9.60 12.84 6.55
CA ASN A 36 10.66 13.09 5.58
C ASN A 36 11.44 14.36 5.92
N LEU A 37 10.74 15.45 6.28
CA LEU A 37 11.40 16.69 6.64
C LEU A 37 12.19 16.57 7.95
N LYS A 38 11.67 15.89 8.97
CA LYS A 38 12.43 15.60 10.20
C LYS A 38 13.77 14.95 9.86
N ALA A 39 13.76 13.88 9.08
CA ALA A 39 14.98 13.18 8.69
C ALA A 39 15.94 14.01 7.81
N VAL A 40 15.42 14.94 7.00
CA VAL A 40 16.24 15.80 6.14
C VAL A 40 16.85 16.98 6.91
N LEU A 41 16.11 17.51 7.88
CA LEU A 41 16.43 18.74 8.61
C LEU A 41 17.14 18.49 9.95
N GLU A 42 17.30 17.24 10.38
CA GLU A 42 17.95 16.85 11.65
C GLU A 42 19.44 17.23 11.73
N SER A 43 20.10 17.49 10.60
CA SER A 43 21.53 17.89 10.60
C SER A 43 21.72 19.30 11.18
N LYS A 44 22.56 19.38 12.23
CA LYS A 44 22.93 20.62 12.94
C LYS A 44 23.71 21.64 12.09
N GLU A 45 24.18 21.24 10.92
CA GLU A 45 24.93 22.13 10.01
C GLU A 45 24.01 23.01 9.13
N ARG A 46 22.70 22.77 9.17
CA ARG A 46 21.73 23.56 8.39
C ARG A 46 21.25 24.78 9.17
N HIS A 47 20.84 25.81 8.44
CA HIS A 47 20.18 26.98 9.02
C HIS A 47 18.92 26.55 9.82
N PRO A 48 18.62 27.14 10.99
CA PRO A 48 17.51 26.70 11.84
C PRO A 48 16.14 26.82 11.18
N TRP A 49 15.98 27.78 10.26
CA TRP A 49 14.73 28.01 9.54
C TRP A 49 14.79 27.56 8.09
N HIS A 50 13.75 26.87 7.65
CA HIS A 50 13.56 26.41 6.27
C HIS A 50 12.20 26.85 5.72
N ALA A 51 12.04 26.82 4.40
CA ALA A 51 10.77 27.01 3.73
C ALA A 51 10.45 25.80 2.84
N VAL A 52 9.22 25.31 2.88
CA VAL A 52 8.75 24.21 2.06
C VAL A 52 7.55 24.63 1.22
N VAL A 53 7.58 24.28 -0.07
CA VAL A 53 6.46 24.45 -0.98
C VAL A 53 5.72 23.13 -1.15
N VAL A 54 4.41 23.16 -0.94
CA VAL A 54 3.57 21.95 -0.90
C VAL A 54 2.37 22.05 -1.85
N ASP A 55 2.03 20.91 -2.45
CA ASP A 55 0.87 20.74 -3.32
C ASP A 55 -0.44 20.63 -2.50
N PRO A 56 -1.63 20.99 -3.06
CA PRO A 56 -2.92 20.88 -2.37
C PRO A 56 -3.24 19.51 -1.78
N PHE A 57 -2.66 18.44 -2.33
CA PHE A 57 -2.82 17.10 -1.79
C PHE A 57 -2.27 16.98 -0.36
N TYR A 58 -1.17 17.66 -0.06
CA TYR A 58 -0.49 17.62 1.25
C TYR A 58 -0.93 18.76 2.17
N SER A 59 -1.28 19.92 1.62
CA SER A 59 -1.62 21.12 2.38
C SER A 59 -2.79 20.92 3.35
N SER A 60 -2.58 21.31 4.60
CA SER A 60 -3.61 21.42 5.64
C SER A 60 -3.16 22.39 6.74
N VAL A 61 -4.11 22.92 7.50
CA VAL A 61 -3.81 23.81 8.64
C VAL A 61 -3.00 23.10 9.71
N LEU A 62 -3.33 21.84 10.01
CA LEU A 62 -2.58 21.03 10.98
C LEU A 62 -1.13 20.82 10.54
N LEU A 63 -0.90 20.50 9.26
CA LEU A 63 0.46 20.36 8.72
C LEU A 63 1.23 21.69 8.84
N ALA A 64 0.60 22.82 8.52
CA ALA A 64 1.24 24.13 8.62
C ALA A 64 1.70 24.45 10.05
N ILE A 65 0.87 24.13 11.05
CA ILE A 65 1.21 24.30 12.48
C ILE A 65 2.35 23.38 12.89
N GLU A 66 2.29 22.10 12.50
CA GLU A 66 3.34 21.13 12.86
C GLU A 66 4.69 21.51 12.24
N LEU A 67 4.71 21.93 10.98
CA LEU A 67 5.92 22.39 10.31
C LEU A 67 6.47 23.68 10.93
N LEU A 68 5.61 24.61 11.34
CA LEU A 68 6.04 25.82 12.03
C LEU A 68 6.74 25.48 13.36
N GLY A 69 6.21 24.50 14.10
CA GLY A 69 6.86 23.96 15.31
C GLY A 69 8.22 23.30 15.04
N MET A 70 8.48 22.87 13.81
CA MET A 70 9.77 22.33 13.35
C MET A 70 10.71 23.41 12.78
N GLY A 71 10.39 24.71 12.93
CA GLY A 71 11.18 25.79 12.30
C GLY A 71 11.06 25.80 10.77
N THR A 72 9.95 25.30 10.22
CA THR A 72 9.73 25.21 8.77
C THR A 72 8.51 26.02 8.35
N ASN A 73 8.73 27.06 7.57
CA ASN A 73 7.68 27.84 6.93
C ASN A 73 7.07 27.05 5.77
N VAL A 74 5.76 27.14 5.57
CA VAL A 74 5.06 26.48 4.47
C VAL A 74 4.48 27.52 3.53
N ILE A 75 4.52 27.23 2.23
CA ILE A 75 3.77 27.96 1.21
C ILE A 75 3.10 26.91 0.33
N GLY A 76 1.77 26.86 0.34
CA GLY A 76 1.04 25.85 -0.41
C GLY A 76 -0.25 26.39 -0.96
N THR A 77 -0.66 25.84 -2.09
CA THR A 77 -2.08 25.91 -2.48
C THR A 77 -2.86 24.92 -1.61
N ILE A 78 -4.12 25.22 -1.30
CA ILE A 78 -4.93 24.40 -0.37
C ILE A 78 -6.32 24.15 -0.93
N MET A 79 -6.85 22.95 -0.68
CA MET A 79 -8.24 22.64 -1.00
C MET A 79 -9.17 23.34 0.01
N THR A 80 -10.25 23.97 -0.46
CA THR A 80 -11.16 24.76 0.39
C THR A 80 -11.96 23.94 1.40
N ASN A 81 -12.07 22.63 1.19
CA ASN A 81 -12.74 21.68 2.08
C ASN A 81 -11.83 21.14 3.21
N ARG A 82 -10.58 21.61 3.32
CA ARG A 82 -9.69 21.22 4.41
C ARG A 82 -10.20 21.77 5.74
N LEU A 83 -10.16 20.93 6.78
CA LEU A 83 -10.51 21.31 8.14
C LEU A 83 -9.62 22.46 8.61
N GLY A 84 -10.24 23.45 9.26
CA GLY A 84 -9.55 24.63 9.79
C GLY A 84 -9.25 25.74 8.78
N TYR A 85 -9.46 25.51 7.47
CA TYR A 85 -9.31 26.58 6.47
C TYR A 85 -10.45 27.59 6.61
N ASP A 86 -10.09 28.86 6.76
CA ASP A 86 -11.02 29.94 7.09
C ASP A 86 -12.10 30.11 6.00
N ALA A 87 -13.37 30.09 6.43
CA ALA A 87 -14.52 30.25 5.56
C ALA A 87 -14.60 31.65 4.92
N ASN A 88 -14.08 32.68 5.59
CA ASN A 88 -14.18 34.06 5.12
C ASN A 88 -13.36 34.34 3.85
N VAL A 89 -12.33 33.53 3.59
CA VAL A 89 -11.49 33.64 2.38
C VAL A 89 -11.87 32.60 1.32
N LYS A 90 -12.87 31.74 1.57
CA LYS A 90 -13.35 30.80 0.56
C LYS A 90 -14.04 31.55 -0.57
N GLU A 91 -13.93 30.97 -1.76
CA GLU A 91 -14.57 31.49 -2.95
C GLU A 91 -15.15 30.32 -3.71
N ASP A 92 -16.48 30.28 -3.79
CA ASP A 92 -17.22 29.16 -4.36
C ASP A 92 -17.42 29.32 -5.86
N ARG A 93 -17.22 30.54 -6.40
CA ARG A 93 -17.34 30.79 -7.84
C ARG A 93 -16.24 30.06 -8.61
N ALA A 94 -16.63 29.29 -9.62
CA ALA A 94 -15.69 28.53 -10.44
C ALA A 94 -14.74 29.40 -11.28
N SER A 95 -15.10 30.66 -11.56
CA SER A 95 -14.34 31.59 -12.39
C SER A 95 -14.43 33.03 -11.87
N ARG A 96 -13.44 33.83 -12.24
CA ARG A 96 -13.39 35.26 -11.89
C ARG A 96 -14.54 36.02 -12.60
N PRO A 97 -15.40 36.75 -11.87
CA PRO A 97 -16.37 37.67 -12.46
C PRO A 97 -15.68 38.81 -13.22
N ALA A 98 -16.30 39.31 -14.28
CA ALA A 98 -15.75 40.41 -15.07
C ALA A 98 -15.54 41.70 -14.24
N SER A 99 -16.39 41.94 -13.25
CA SER A 99 -16.33 43.10 -12.34
C SER A 99 -15.15 43.09 -11.38
N ILE A 100 -14.52 41.92 -11.12
CA ILE A 100 -13.39 41.82 -10.19
C ILE A 100 -12.10 41.88 -11.00
N PRO A 101 -11.22 42.87 -10.80
CA PRO A 101 -9.93 42.92 -11.48
C PRO A 101 -9.09 41.66 -11.24
N ARG A 102 -8.39 41.18 -12.28
CA ARG A 102 -7.46 40.05 -12.12
C ARG A 102 -6.31 40.50 -11.22
N GLY A 103 -5.92 39.65 -10.28
CA GLY A 103 -4.89 39.95 -9.28
C GLY A 103 -5.43 40.36 -7.91
N THR A 104 -6.72 40.70 -7.84
CA THR A 104 -7.41 40.96 -6.56
C THR A 104 -7.27 39.76 -5.63
N PHE A 105 -7.06 40.01 -4.34
CA PHE A 105 -6.99 38.96 -3.33
C PHE A 105 -7.77 39.32 -2.08
N LYS A 106 -8.19 38.30 -1.35
CA LYS A 106 -8.79 38.38 -0.01
C LYS A 106 -7.91 37.56 0.91
N PHE A 107 -7.62 38.04 2.11
CA PHE A 107 -6.81 37.29 3.06
C PHE A 107 -7.37 37.37 4.46
N SER A 108 -7.01 36.39 5.27
CA SER A 108 -7.23 36.37 6.70
C SER A 108 -5.98 35.86 7.41
N ARG A 109 -5.76 36.36 8.61
CA ARG A 109 -4.64 35.96 9.46
C ARG A 109 -5.20 35.21 10.65
N SER A 110 -4.57 34.10 11.00
CA SER A 110 -4.97 33.35 12.18
C SER A 110 -4.70 34.16 13.44
N VAL A 111 -5.68 34.21 14.35
CA VAL A 111 -5.53 34.87 15.66
C VAL A 111 -4.64 34.02 16.58
N ALA A 112 -4.79 32.70 16.54
CA ALA A 112 -4.01 31.77 17.36
C ALA A 112 -2.56 31.61 16.86
N VAL A 113 -2.33 31.74 15.55
CA VAL A 113 -1.00 31.63 14.93
C VAL A 113 -0.77 32.85 14.02
N PRO A 114 -0.32 34.00 14.56
CA PRO A 114 -0.23 35.26 13.80
C PRO A 114 0.65 35.19 12.54
N SER A 115 1.61 34.27 12.49
CA SER A 115 2.47 34.04 11.33
C SER A 115 1.78 33.26 10.21
N MET A 116 0.58 32.73 10.43
CA MET A 116 -0.20 31.95 9.45
C MET A 116 -1.24 32.82 8.76
N VAL A 117 -1.20 32.81 7.42
CA VAL A 117 -2.12 33.55 6.57
C VAL A 117 -2.79 32.59 5.59
N ALA A 118 -4.09 32.74 5.46
CA ALA A 118 -4.90 32.10 4.43
C ALA A 118 -5.35 33.19 3.45
N PHE A 119 -5.29 32.92 2.16
CA PHE A 119 -5.74 33.91 1.18
C PHE A 119 -6.24 33.27 -0.11
N GLN A 120 -7.14 33.98 -0.77
CA GLN A 120 -7.63 33.67 -2.11
C GLN A 120 -7.11 34.73 -3.06
N TRP A 121 -6.55 34.30 -4.19
CA TRP A 121 -6.07 35.18 -5.26
C TRP A 121 -6.83 34.92 -6.56
N TRP A 122 -7.22 36.00 -7.25
CA TRP A 122 -8.01 35.95 -8.47
C TRP A 122 -7.13 35.90 -9.72
N ASP A 123 -7.03 34.72 -10.32
CA ASP A 123 -6.49 34.55 -11.66
C ASP A 123 -7.62 34.44 -12.70
N ARG A 124 -7.60 33.41 -13.57
CA ARG A 124 -8.82 33.01 -14.31
C ARG A 124 -9.85 32.35 -13.39
N LYS A 125 -9.37 31.56 -12.45
CA LYS A 125 -10.12 30.84 -11.42
C LYS A 125 -9.61 31.31 -10.04
N PRO A 126 -10.40 31.19 -8.96
CA PRO A 126 -9.87 31.49 -7.65
C PRO A 126 -8.81 30.43 -7.29
N VAL A 127 -7.71 30.88 -6.70
CA VAL A 127 -6.68 29.99 -6.16
C VAL A 127 -6.52 30.30 -4.68
N HIS A 128 -6.63 29.27 -3.85
CA HIS A 128 -6.54 29.36 -2.40
C HIS A 128 -5.18 28.92 -1.92
N TYR A 129 -4.62 29.68 -1.00
CA TYR A 129 -3.29 29.50 -0.45
C TYR A 129 -3.33 29.47 1.07
N LEU A 130 -2.41 28.71 1.63
CA LEU A 130 -2.07 28.71 3.05
C LEU A 130 -0.56 28.89 3.17
N CYS A 131 -0.14 29.87 3.96
CA CYS A 131 1.28 30.10 4.20
C CYS A 131 1.58 30.40 5.67
N THR A 132 2.80 30.07 6.10
CA THR A 132 3.37 30.48 7.39
C THR A 132 4.66 31.26 7.15
N GLY A 133 4.86 32.33 7.93
CA GLY A 133 6.08 33.15 7.87
C GLY A 133 6.25 33.95 6.57
N SER A 134 5.24 34.01 5.70
CA SER A 134 5.26 34.80 4.48
C SER A 134 4.73 36.21 4.73
N ALA A 135 5.49 37.22 4.28
CA ALA A 135 5.02 38.60 4.27
C ALA A 135 3.97 38.76 3.17
N MET A 136 2.82 39.37 3.48
CA MET A 136 1.81 39.74 2.48
C MET A 136 2.21 41.02 1.72
N ALA A 137 3.44 41.02 1.19
CA ALA A 137 3.97 42.12 0.41
C ALA A 137 3.36 42.11 -1.01
N GLU A 138 3.25 43.29 -1.60
CA GLU A 138 2.82 43.41 -2.99
C GLU A 138 3.91 42.91 -3.94
N ALA A 139 3.51 42.11 -4.91
CA ALA A 139 4.37 41.61 -5.98
C ALA A 139 3.58 41.57 -7.30
N SER A 140 4.24 41.18 -8.37
CA SER A 140 3.61 41.05 -9.67
C SER A 140 4.14 39.82 -10.40
N ILE A 141 3.26 39.17 -11.17
CA ILE A 141 3.60 37.98 -11.95
C ILE A 141 3.19 38.14 -13.41
N GLY A 142 4.10 37.76 -14.31
CA GLY A 142 3.83 37.70 -15.74
C GLY A 142 2.90 36.55 -16.10
N ARG A 143 1.85 36.83 -16.88
CA ARG A 143 0.88 35.84 -17.36
C ARG A 143 0.68 35.97 -18.86
N LYS A 144 0.71 34.85 -19.58
CA LYS A 144 0.29 34.80 -20.98
C LYS A 144 -1.21 34.48 -21.05
N VAL A 145 -1.98 35.40 -21.61
CA VAL A 145 -3.42 35.27 -21.80
C VAL A 145 -3.70 35.00 -23.24
N LYS A 146 -4.52 33.96 -23.49
CA LYS A 146 -4.96 33.61 -24.83
C LYS A 146 -5.62 34.85 -25.46
N GLN A 147 -5.26 35.17 -26.71
CA GLN A 147 -5.73 36.33 -27.49
C GLN A 147 -5.30 37.73 -27.01
N VAL A 148 -4.85 37.90 -25.76
CA VAL A 148 -4.41 39.21 -25.23
C VAL A 148 -2.89 39.34 -25.21
N GLY A 149 -2.15 38.23 -25.11
CA GLY A 149 -0.69 38.23 -25.03
C GLY A 149 -0.18 38.26 -23.58
N ALA A 150 1.03 38.78 -23.39
CA ALA A 150 1.65 38.84 -22.06
C ALA A 150 1.11 40.03 -21.27
N ILE A 151 0.64 39.78 -20.04
CA ILE A 151 0.18 40.79 -19.10
C ILE A 151 0.90 40.63 -17.75
N THR A 152 1.00 41.72 -17.01
CA THR A 152 1.47 41.71 -15.62
C THR A 152 0.26 41.75 -14.69
N VAL A 153 0.23 40.86 -13.70
CA VAL A 153 -0.89 40.74 -12.77
C VAL A 153 -0.37 40.97 -11.34
N PRO A 154 -0.99 41.87 -10.55
CA PRO A 154 -0.61 42.06 -9.15
C PRO A 154 -0.96 40.81 -8.33
N CYS A 155 -0.13 40.49 -7.35
CA CYS A 155 -0.33 39.34 -6.47
C CYS A 155 0.43 39.51 -5.16
N PRO A 156 0.04 38.82 -4.09
CA PRO A 156 0.88 38.68 -2.91
C PRO A 156 2.22 38.01 -3.26
N SER A 157 3.32 38.44 -2.65
CA SER A 157 4.65 37.85 -2.83
C SER A 157 4.67 36.33 -2.62
N ALA A 158 3.86 35.81 -1.70
CA ALA A 158 3.63 34.38 -1.49
C ALA A 158 3.27 33.61 -2.77
N VAL A 159 2.53 34.23 -3.70
CA VAL A 159 2.19 33.62 -5.00
C VAL A 159 3.43 33.51 -5.89
N THR A 160 4.28 34.54 -5.89
CA THR A 160 5.54 34.52 -6.65
C THR A 160 6.52 33.50 -6.09
N ASP A 161 6.63 33.40 -4.76
CA ASP A 161 7.46 32.40 -4.09
C ASP A 161 6.97 30.99 -4.39
N TYR A 162 5.66 30.74 -4.27
CA TYR A 162 5.07 29.47 -4.64
C TYR A 162 5.42 29.08 -6.08
N GLN A 163 5.18 29.98 -7.04
CA GLN A 163 5.43 29.70 -8.46
C GLN A 163 6.91 29.46 -8.76
N ARG A 164 7.81 30.17 -8.07
CA ARG A 164 9.26 30.02 -8.23
C ARG A 164 9.75 28.64 -7.79
N TRP A 165 9.16 28.06 -6.75
CA TRP A 165 9.69 26.85 -6.10
C TRP A 165 8.85 25.58 -6.32
N MET A 166 7.55 25.68 -6.65
CA MET A 166 6.65 24.52 -6.79
C MET A 166 7.12 23.49 -7.84
N GLY A 167 7.86 23.93 -8.86
CA GLY A 167 8.31 23.07 -9.97
C GLY A 167 9.52 22.20 -9.65
N GLY A 168 10.07 22.24 -8.42
CA GLY A 168 11.29 21.53 -8.07
C GLY A 168 11.19 20.02 -8.29
N VAL A 169 10.11 19.40 -7.81
CA VAL A 169 9.87 17.95 -7.94
C VAL A 169 9.57 17.57 -9.40
N ASP A 170 8.73 18.34 -10.08
CA ASP A 170 8.38 18.09 -11.48
C ASP A 170 9.57 18.22 -12.41
N LEU A 171 10.47 19.18 -12.16
CA LEU A 171 11.70 19.33 -12.93
C LEU A 171 12.62 18.11 -12.77
N HIS A 172 12.78 17.60 -11.54
CA HIS A 172 13.56 16.38 -11.30
C HIS A 172 12.91 15.17 -12.00
N ASN A 173 11.59 15.03 -11.87
CA ASN A 173 10.82 13.98 -12.54
C ASN A 173 10.90 14.07 -14.07
N GLN A 174 10.87 15.28 -14.63
CA GLN A 174 11.04 15.53 -16.05
C GLN A 174 12.45 15.14 -16.50
N LEU A 175 13.49 15.56 -15.77
CA LEU A 175 14.87 15.14 -16.06
C LEU A 175 14.99 13.62 -16.00
N ARG A 176 14.32 12.95 -15.05
CA ARG A 176 14.30 11.49 -14.94
C ARG A 176 13.70 10.84 -16.18
N LEU A 177 12.49 11.25 -16.59
CA LEU A 177 11.69 10.64 -17.65
C LEU A 177 12.05 11.08 -19.08
N GLN A 178 13.11 11.87 -19.25
CA GLN A 178 13.64 12.26 -20.55
C GLN A 178 14.33 11.10 -21.29
N ARG A 179 15.02 11.42 -22.39
CA ARG A 179 15.67 10.50 -23.34
C ARG A 179 16.62 9.43 -22.76
N TYR A 180 17.02 9.57 -21.49
CA TYR A 180 17.97 8.67 -20.80
C TYR A 180 17.32 7.83 -19.68
N SER A 181 16.00 7.77 -19.63
CA SER A 181 15.23 7.05 -18.61
C SER A 181 15.28 5.53 -18.83
N LEU A 182 16.03 4.82 -17.98
CA LEU A 182 16.10 3.36 -17.99
C LEU A 182 14.73 2.73 -17.73
N GLN A 183 13.95 3.32 -16.82
CA GLN A 183 12.61 2.85 -16.47
C GLN A 183 11.68 2.78 -17.67
N THR A 184 11.80 3.72 -18.61
CA THR A 184 10.95 3.78 -19.81
C THR A 184 11.55 3.04 -21.01
N SER A 185 12.86 2.79 -21.01
CA SER A 185 13.54 2.07 -22.08
C SER A 185 13.19 0.59 -22.15
N THR A 186 12.71 -0.02 -21.06
CA THR A 186 12.42 -1.45 -21.00
C THR A 186 11.13 -1.73 -20.24
N LYS A 187 10.34 -2.70 -20.74
CA LYS A 187 9.12 -3.18 -20.07
C LYS A 187 9.38 -4.54 -19.45
N PHE A 188 9.07 -4.69 -18.16
CA PHE A 188 9.17 -5.95 -17.44
C PHE A 188 7.81 -6.40 -16.93
N ASN A 189 7.55 -7.71 -16.97
CA ASN A 189 6.34 -8.30 -16.39
C ASN A 189 6.24 -8.10 -14.86
N LYS A 190 7.39 -7.96 -14.18
CA LYS A 190 7.45 -7.80 -12.72
C LYS A 190 7.70 -6.32 -12.38
N TYR A 191 6.73 -5.68 -11.71
CA TYR A 191 6.74 -4.24 -11.43
C TYR A 191 8.01 -3.75 -10.70
N TYR A 192 8.55 -4.55 -9.77
CA TYR A 192 9.71 -4.15 -8.97
C TYR A 192 10.98 -3.93 -9.81
N LYS A 193 11.09 -4.56 -10.99
CA LYS A 193 12.21 -4.33 -11.90
C LYS A 193 12.15 -2.92 -12.50
N SER A 194 10.96 -2.51 -12.94
CA SER A 194 10.73 -1.14 -13.42
C SER A 194 10.91 -0.12 -12.28
N LEU A 195 10.44 -0.45 -11.07
CA LEU A 195 10.69 0.38 -9.89
C LEU A 195 12.18 0.57 -9.61
N PHE A 196 12.97 -0.51 -9.61
CA PHE A 196 14.41 -0.44 -9.43
C PHE A 196 15.08 0.46 -10.47
N LEU A 197 14.73 0.32 -11.76
CA LEU A 197 15.26 1.20 -12.80
C LEU A 197 14.87 2.67 -12.57
N GLY A 198 13.66 2.93 -12.08
CA GLY A 198 13.25 4.29 -11.70
C GLY A 198 14.10 4.87 -10.55
N LEU A 199 14.51 4.04 -9.59
CA LEU A 199 15.45 4.47 -8.52
C LEU A 199 16.85 4.76 -9.07
N VAL A 200 17.33 3.94 -10.00
CA VAL A 200 18.61 4.19 -10.70
C VAL A 200 18.52 5.50 -11.49
N ASP A 201 17.43 5.75 -12.20
CA ASP A 201 17.23 7.00 -12.93
C ASP A 201 17.26 8.23 -11.99
N MET A 202 16.65 8.13 -10.81
CA MET A 202 16.72 9.19 -9.78
C MET A 202 18.16 9.42 -9.32
N ALA A 203 18.91 8.35 -9.06
CA ALA A 203 20.32 8.44 -8.65
C ALA A 203 21.19 9.06 -9.74
N LEU A 204 20.99 8.69 -11.01
CA LEU A 204 21.70 9.23 -12.15
C LEU A 204 21.44 10.74 -12.33
N VAL A 205 20.19 11.18 -12.16
CA VAL A 205 19.86 12.62 -12.17
C VAL A 205 20.57 13.34 -11.02
N ASN A 206 20.53 12.81 -9.80
CA ASN A 206 21.21 13.41 -8.65
C ASN A 206 22.74 13.47 -8.84
N ALA A 207 23.34 12.43 -9.40
CA ALA A 207 24.77 12.37 -9.70
C ALA A 207 25.16 13.42 -10.75
N TYR A 208 24.36 13.59 -11.81
CA TYR A 208 24.58 14.64 -12.80
C TYR A 208 24.44 16.05 -12.20
N LEU A 209 23.46 16.27 -11.32
CA LEU A 209 23.32 17.53 -10.60
C LEU A 209 24.53 17.78 -9.69
N SER A 210 25.00 16.77 -8.98
CA SER A 210 26.19 16.88 -8.12
C SER A 210 27.43 17.23 -8.95
N HIS A 211 27.61 16.62 -10.13
CA HIS A 211 28.67 16.98 -11.07
C HIS A 211 28.60 18.44 -11.51
N LYS A 212 27.41 18.92 -11.89
CA LYS A 212 27.22 20.32 -12.28
C LYS A 212 27.61 21.28 -11.16
N GLU A 213 27.29 20.93 -9.92
CA GLU A 213 27.61 21.76 -8.76
C GLU A 213 29.11 21.74 -8.44
N ALA A 214 29.74 20.56 -8.46
CA ALA A 214 31.19 20.43 -8.27
C ALA A 214 31.98 21.22 -9.32
N VAL A 215 31.56 21.15 -10.58
CA VAL A 215 32.17 21.89 -11.68
C VAL A 215 31.96 23.41 -11.53
N ARG A 216 30.78 23.83 -11.09
CA ARG A 216 30.49 25.24 -10.77
C ARG A 216 31.41 25.75 -9.68
N MET A 217 31.61 24.99 -8.60
CA MET A 217 32.51 25.33 -7.50
C MET A 217 33.97 25.39 -7.96
N ALA A 218 34.38 24.50 -8.87
CA ALA A 218 35.71 24.48 -9.46
C ALA A 218 35.92 25.54 -10.56
N GLY A 219 34.90 26.33 -10.93
CA GLY A 219 34.99 27.34 -11.97
C GLY A 219 35.21 26.79 -13.39
N THR A 220 34.87 25.53 -13.64
CA THR A 220 35.05 24.88 -14.96
C THR A 220 33.73 24.77 -15.71
N GLN A 221 33.79 24.39 -17.00
CA GLN A 221 32.58 24.20 -17.81
C GLN A 221 31.97 22.83 -17.57
N ALA A 222 30.68 22.80 -17.19
CA ALA A 222 29.96 21.54 -17.00
C ALA A 222 29.78 20.80 -18.32
N ARG A 223 30.01 19.48 -18.30
CA ARG A 223 29.77 18.63 -19.47
C ARG A 223 28.29 18.62 -19.82
N LYS A 224 28.00 18.50 -21.12
CA LYS A 224 26.62 18.27 -21.56
C LYS A 224 26.15 16.94 -20.99
N ARG A 225 24.85 16.85 -20.69
CA ARG A 225 24.26 15.66 -20.07
C ARG A 225 24.62 14.38 -20.83
N VAL A 226 24.50 14.39 -22.16
CA VAL A 226 24.80 13.21 -23.00
C VAL A 226 26.24 12.74 -22.82
N GLU A 227 27.20 13.65 -22.90
CA GLU A 227 28.63 13.36 -22.77
C GLU A 227 28.95 12.82 -21.37
N TRP A 228 28.32 13.39 -20.34
CA TRP A 228 28.49 12.93 -18.96
C TRP A 228 27.96 11.52 -18.76
N PHE A 229 26.77 11.21 -19.31
CA PHE A 229 26.20 9.86 -19.23
C PHE A 229 27.04 8.84 -20.01
N SER A 230 27.56 9.19 -21.20
CA SER A 230 28.46 8.32 -21.96
C SER A 230 29.77 8.03 -21.22
N LEU A 231 30.35 9.06 -20.59
CA LEU A 231 31.54 8.91 -19.75
C LEU A 231 31.25 7.96 -18.58
N LEU A 232 30.15 8.19 -17.85
CA LEU A 232 29.76 7.38 -16.71
C LEU A 232 29.54 5.91 -17.13
N GLN A 233 28.87 5.69 -18.27
CA GLN A 233 28.67 4.35 -18.80
C GLN A 233 30.00 3.64 -19.05
N ASN A 234 30.97 4.31 -19.69
CA ASN A 234 32.29 3.74 -19.94
C ASN A 234 33.03 3.41 -18.63
N GLN A 235 32.96 4.30 -17.65
CA GLN A 235 33.57 4.07 -16.33
C GLN A 235 32.93 2.86 -15.62
N LEU A 236 31.60 2.74 -15.64
CA LEU A 236 30.89 1.62 -15.04
C LEU A 236 31.21 0.28 -15.72
N LEU A 237 31.44 0.28 -17.05
CA LEU A 237 31.84 -0.90 -17.80
C LEU A 237 33.29 -1.35 -17.54
N GLN A 238 34.13 -0.45 -17.04
CA GLN A 238 35.53 -0.74 -16.69
C GLN A 238 35.72 -1.26 -15.26
N LEU A 239 34.65 -1.27 -14.44
CA LEU A 239 34.71 -1.77 -13.06
C LEU A 239 35.01 -3.27 -13.02
N LYS A 240 35.92 -3.65 -12.13
CA LYS A 240 36.37 -5.02 -11.89
C LYS A 240 35.93 -5.49 -10.49
N PRO A 241 35.89 -6.81 -10.22
CA PRO A 241 35.50 -7.34 -8.90
C PRO A 241 36.30 -6.76 -7.73
N GLN A 242 37.60 -6.49 -7.96
CA GLN A 242 38.49 -5.85 -6.99
C GLN A 242 38.06 -4.44 -6.57
N ASP A 243 37.36 -3.70 -7.44
CA ASP A 243 36.88 -2.35 -7.13
C ASP A 243 35.70 -2.37 -6.13
N PHE A 244 35.14 -3.57 -5.88
CA PHE A 244 34.11 -3.81 -4.88
C PHE A 244 34.66 -4.47 -3.60
N ALA A 245 35.96 -4.76 -3.53
CA ALA A 245 36.58 -5.33 -2.34
C ALA A 245 36.60 -4.29 -1.20
N GLY A 246 36.16 -4.68 0.00
CA GLY A 246 36.11 -3.78 1.17
C GLY A 246 34.83 -2.97 1.33
N VAL A 247 33.87 -3.08 0.39
CA VAL A 247 32.51 -2.54 0.62
C VAL A 247 31.82 -3.42 1.66
N VAL A 248 31.64 -2.89 2.86
CA VAL A 248 30.77 -3.50 3.88
C VAL A 248 29.37 -3.55 3.27
N ALA A 249 28.95 -4.74 2.83
CA ALA A 249 27.57 -4.96 2.44
C ALA A 249 26.71 -4.43 3.58
N THR A 250 25.75 -3.52 3.28
CA THR A 250 24.78 -3.07 4.26
C THR A 250 24.31 -4.31 5.00
N PRO A 251 24.50 -4.41 6.33
CA PRO A 251 24.10 -5.60 7.06
C PRO A 251 22.66 -5.82 6.63
N THR A 252 22.41 -6.96 6.00
CA THR A 252 21.05 -7.36 5.77
C THR A 252 20.47 -7.33 7.17
N VAL A 253 19.52 -6.42 7.42
CA VAL A 253 18.65 -6.55 8.59
C VAL A 253 18.36 -8.03 8.62
N GLU A 254 18.59 -8.67 9.76
CA GLU A 254 18.17 -10.03 10.01
C GLU A 254 16.64 -10.05 9.88
N SER A 255 16.15 -9.90 8.65
CA SER A 255 15.03 -10.64 8.16
C SER A 255 15.42 -12.04 8.57
N GLN A 256 14.80 -12.52 9.65
CA GLN A 256 14.56 -13.94 9.85
C GLN A 256 14.50 -14.48 8.45
N LYS A 257 15.51 -15.28 8.06
CA LYS A 257 15.57 -15.83 6.71
C LYS A 257 14.17 -16.37 6.48
N ARG A 258 13.32 -15.63 5.77
CA ARG A 258 12.27 -16.21 4.98
C ARG A 258 13.15 -16.97 4.06
N LYS A 259 13.41 -18.24 4.42
CA LYS A 259 13.95 -19.24 3.53
C LYS A 259 13.17 -18.93 2.28
N ARG A 260 13.84 -18.31 1.29
CA ARG A 260 13.28 -18.22 -0.05
C ARG A 260 12.82 -19.64 -0.25
N THR A 261 11.50 -19.84 -0.29
CA THR A 261 10.94 -21.16 -0.45
C THR A 261 11.72 -21.67 -1.63
N ARG A 262 12.61 -22.66 -1.40
CA ARG A 262 13.17 -23.44 -2.49
C ARG A 262 11.96 -23.68 -3.35
N ALA A 263 12.01 -23.37 -4.64
CA ALA A 263 10.96 -23.74 -5.56
C ALA A 263 10.85 -25.27 -5.44
N ARG A 264 10.07 -25.72 -4.46
CA ARG A 264 9.82 -27.10 -4.10
C ARG A 264 8.73 -27.41 -5.07
N HIS A 265 9.18 -27.90 -6.21
CA HIS A 265 8.41 -28.68 -7.15
C HIS A 265 6.96 -28.93 -6.64
N THR A 266 6.01 -28.18 -7.20
CA THR A 266 4.69 -28.71 -7.64
C THR A 266 3.67 -29.19 -6.59
N HIS A 267 3.73 -28.77 -5.32
CA HIS A 267 2.60 -28.95 -4.40
C HIS A 267 1.57 -27.82 -4.57
N ALA A 268 0.34 -28.14 -4.97
CA ALA A 268 -0.77 -27.20 -5.11
C ALA A 268 -2.03 -27.71 -4.38
N PRO A 269 -2.88 -26.80 -3.85
CA PRO A 269 -4.16 -27.18 -3.30
C PRO A 269 -5.17 -27.44 -4.44
N GLU A 270 -5.72 -28.65 -4.47
CA GLU A 270 -6.73 -29.08 -5.44
C GLU A 270 -8.08 -29.24 -4.75
N GLN A 271 -9.16 -28.87 -5.43
CA GLN A 271 -10.52 -29.01 -4.91
C GLN A 271 -11.15 -30.31 -5.40
N SER A 272 -11.78 -31.05 -4.50
CA SER A 272 -12.44 -32.32 -4.85
C SER A 272 -13.76 -32.11 -5.59
N GLU A 273 -13.96 -32.91 -6.63
CA GLU A 273 -15.20 -33.04 -7.40
C GLU A 273 -16.11 -34.20 -6.89
N ASP A 274 -15.93 -34.64 -5.64
CA ASP A 274 -16.82 -35.59 -4.96
C ASP A 274 -18.09 -34.86 -4.46
N TRP A 275 -19.21 -35.03 -5.17
CA TRP A 275 -20.49 -34.38 -4.86
C TRP A 275 -21.47 -35.32 -4.16
N VAL A 276 -22.28 -34.79 -3.25
CA VAL A 276 -23.35 -35.52 -2.52
C VAL A 276 -24.60 -34.65 -2.42
N ILE A 277 -25.76 -35.28 -2.54
CA ILE A 277 -27.05 -34.64 -2.25
C ILE A 277 -27.35 -34.81 -0.77
N VAL A 278 -27.48 -33.69 -0.05
CA VAL A 278 -27.88 -33.67 1.36
C VAL A 278 -29.10 -32.76 1.47
N SER A 279 -30.23 -33.33 1.88
CA SER A 279 -31.51 -32.60 2.02
C SER A 279 -31.92 -31.87 0.74
N GLY A 280 -31.83 -32.54 -0.42
CA GLY A 280 -32.19 -31.98 -1.73
C GLY A 280 -31.16 -31.03 -2.35
N VAL A 281 -30.09 -30.66 -1.63
CA VAL A 281 -29.07 -29.72 -2.12
C VAL A 281 -27.77 -30.45 -2.45
N GLN A 282 -27.24 -30.24 -3.66
CA GLN A 282 -25.92 -30.72 -4.06
C GLN A 282 -24.82 -29.95 -3.31
N LYS A 283 -23.98 -30.69 -2.56
CA LYS A 283 -22.83 -30.15 -1.83
C LYS A 283 -21.61 -31.02 -2.05
N ARG A 284 -20.44 -30.40 -2.18
CA ARG A 284 -19.17 -31.14 -2.21
C ARG A 284 -18.92 -31.83 -0.88
N ARG A 285 -18.52 -33.10 -0.92
CA ARG A 285 -18.27 -33.91 0.25
C ARG A 285 -17.04 -33.39 0.99
N GLN A 286 -17.21 -33.00 2.25
CA GLN A 286 -16.11 -32.50 3.07
C GLN A 286 -15.39 -33.64 3.80
N ARG A 287 -14.07 -33.54 3.97
CA ARG A 287 -13.25 -34.49 4.73
C ARG A 287 -12.43 -33.78 5.79
N LEU A 288 -12.09 -34.48 6.87
CA LEU A 288 -11.37 -33.91 7.99
C LEU A 288 -9.95 -33.46 7.58
N CYS A 289 -9.62 -32.20 7.88
CA CYS A 289 -8.30 -31.66 7.62
C CYS A 289 -7.27 -32.25 8.58
N LYS A 290 -6.13 -32.69 8.03
CA LYS A 290 -5.03 -33.33 8.78
C LYS A 290 -4.34 -32.38 9.76
N VAL A 291 -4.01 -31.16 9.34
CA VAL A 291 -3.39 -30.16 10.22
C VAL A 291 -4.36 -29.71 11.31
N CYS A 292 -5.64 -29.47 10.99
CA CYS A 292 -6.64 -29.15 12.01
C CYS A 292 -6.84 -30.29 13.02
N ALA A 293 -6.69 -31.53 12.55
CA ALA A 293 -6.77 -32.71 13.39
C ALA A 293 -5.54 -32.86 14.31
N LEU A 294 -4.36 -32.44 13.88
CA LEU A 294 -3.14 -32.40 14.72
C LEU A 294 -3.20 -31.27 15.75
N LEU A 295 -3.54 -30.05 15.30
CA LEU A 295 -3.53 -28.84 16.11
C LEU A 295 -4.81 -28.63 16.94
N ARG A 296 -5.59 -29.68 17.20
CA ARG A 296 -6.83 -29.54 17.99
C ARG A 296 -6.48 -29.40 19.47
N THR A 297 -7.04 -28.39 20.14
CA THR A 297 -6.81 -28.14 21.57
C THR A 297 -7.58 -29.09 22.48
N SER A 298 -8.69 -29.67 21.99
CA SER A 298 -9.48 -30.66 22.71
C SER A 298 -9.77 -31.86 21.81
N LYS A 299 -9.54 -33.08 22.33
CA LYS A 299 -9.85 -34.34 21.63
C LYS A 299 -11.37 -34.55 21.44
N ALA A 300 -12.21 -33.92 22.25
CA ALA A 300 -13.66 -34.02 22.19
C ALA A 300 -14.30 -33.18 21.06
N LYS A 301 -13.59 -32.16 20.56
CA LYS A 301 -14.10 -31.31 19.46
C LYS A 301 -13.77 -31.92 18.10
N LYS A 302 -14.77 -31.95 17.20
CA LYS A 302 -14.60 -32.40 15.81
C LYS A 302 -13.59 -31.49 15.09
N SER A 303 -12.66 -32.09 14.35
CA SER A 303 -11.73 -31.34 13.49
C SER A 303 -12.48 -30.66 12.34
N PHE A 304 -11.96 -29.54 11.87
CA PHE A 304 -12.51 -28.85 10.70
C PHE A 304 -12.43 -29.73 9.45
N ALA A 305 -13.48 -29.67 8.64
CA ALA A 305 -13.54 -30.35 7.36
C ALA A 305 -13.20 -29.39 6.20
N THR A 306 -12.78 -29.94 5.08
CA THR A 306 -12.39 -29.21 3.87
C THR A 306 -12.72 -30.02 2.62
N THR A 307 -12.84 -29.32 1.50
CA THR A 307 -12.97 -29.88 0.14
C THR A 307 -11.65 -29.85 -0.61
N TYR A 308 -10.56 -29.37 0.00
CA TYR A 308 -9.24 -29.25 -0.64
C TYR A 308 -8.28 -30.33 -0.16
N PHE A 309 -7.45 -30.83 -1.07
CA PHE A 309 -6.40 -31.80 -0.81
C PHE A 309 -5.13 -31.44 -1.59
N CYS A 310 -4.03 -32.14 -1.31
CA CYS A 310 -2.81 -32.06 -2.12
C CYS A 310 -2.54 -33.42 -2.76
N GLU A 311 -2.56 -33.51 -4.09
CA GLU A 311 -2.41 -34.79 -4.79
C GLU A 311 -1.04 -35.43 -4.53
N ARG A 312 0.03 -34.64 -4.50
CA ARG A 312 1.39 -35.14 -4.22
C ARG A 312 1.61 -35.66 -2.82
N CYS A 313 0.84 -35.19 -1.84
CA CYS A 313 0.88 -35.71 -0.48
C CYS A 313 -0.15 -36.83 -0.27
N SER A 314 -0.90 -37.18 -1.30
CA SER A 314 -1.87 -38.28 -1.26
C SER A 314 -1.19 -39.57 -1.70
N VAL A 315 -1.67 -40.70 -1.19
CA VAL A 315 -1.19 -42.04 -1.58
C VAL A 315 -2.37 -42.80 -2.13
N ASP A 316 -2.37 -43.07 -3.43
CA ASP A 316 -3.50 -43.64 -4.17
C ASP A 316 -4.81 -42.85 -3.93
N ASP A 317 -5.87 -43.55 -3.54
CA ASP A 317 -7.17 -42.99 -3.13
C ASP A 317 -7.14 -42.34 -1.73
N ALA A 318 -6.09 -42.54 -0.94
CA ALA A 318 -5.97 -41.95 0.39
C ALA A 318 -5.52 -40.48 0.29
N LYS A 319 -6.48 -39.58 0.07
CA LYS A 319 -6.21 -38.15 -0.14
C LYS A 319 -5.75 -37.41 1.13
N CYS A 320 -4.79 -36.49 0.97
CA CYS A 320 -4.30 -35.61 2.04
C CYS A 320 -5.08 -34.29 2.09
N TRP A 321 -6.10 -34.24 2.95
CA TRP A 321 -7.04 -33.11 3.07
C TRP A 321 -6.48 -31.97 3.92
N LEU A 322 -6.44 -30.76 3.34
CA LEU A 322 -5.83 -29.57 3.94
C LEU A 322 -6.70 -28.33 3.71
N CYS A 323 -7.01 -27.57 4.77
CA CYS A 323 -7.76 -26.32 4.61
C CYS A 323 -6.94 -25.26 3.85
N ASN A 324 -7.50 -24.75 2.75
CA ASN A 324 -6.93 -23.66 1.96
C ASN A 324 -7.44 -22.26 2.36
N LYS A 325 -7.80 -22.08 3.64
CA LYS A 325 -8.17 -20.77 4.22
C LYS A 325 -7.35 -20.53 5.47
N ILE A 326 -6.98 -19.28 5.73
CA ILE A 326 -6.27 -18.90 6.95
C ILE A 326 -7.20 -19.23 8.12
N ARG A 327 -6.75 -20.14 8.97
CA ARG A 327 -7.57 -20.69 10.07
C ARG A 327 -6.84 -20.72 11.40
N ARG A 328 -5.51 -20.62 11.38
CA ARG A 328 -4.68 -20.81 12.56
C ARG A 328 -3.50 -19.86 12.53
N GLU A 329 -3.09 -19.46 13.70
CA GLU A 329 -1.78 -18.89 13.94
C GLU A 329 -0.84 -20.03 14.32
N TYR A 330 0.29 -20.15 13.62
CA TYR A 330 1.30 -21.17 13.90
C TYR A 330 2.67 -20.49 13.90
N LYS A 331 3.40 -20.63 15.01
CA LYS A 331 4.65 -19.88 15.28
C LYS A 331 4.51 -18.36 15.12
N GLY A 332 3.41 -17.78 15.61
CA GLY A 332 3.17 -16.33 15.57
C GLY A 332 2.75 -15.78 14.20
N VAL A 333 2.44 -16.64 13.22
CA VAL A 333 2.06 -16.24 11.87
C VAL A 333 0.73 -16.88 11.48
N ALA A 334 -0.20 -16.07 10.99
CA ALA A 334 -1.47 -16.55 10.43
C ALA A 334 -1.22 -17.30 9.11
N LYS A 335 -1.56 -18.59 9.08
CA LYS A 335 -1.34 -19.48 7.93
C LYS A 335 -2.56 -20.34 7.61
N THR A 336 -2.66 -20.78 6.36
CA THR A 336 -3.53 -21.87 5.95
C THR A 336 -2.99 -23.21 6.46
N CYS A 337 -3.87 -24.22 6.57
CA CYS A 337 -3.41 -25.56 6.88
C CYS A 337 -2.54 -26.17 5.77
N PHE A 338 -2.72 -25.72 4.53
CA PHE A 338 -1.86 -26.11 3.42
C PHE A 338 -0.42 -25.62 3.64
N GLU A 339 -0.23 -24.34 3.97
CA GLU A 339 1.09 -23.78 4.26
C GLU A 339 1.75 -24.45 5.47
N ILE A 340 1.03 -24.65 6.57
CA ILE A 340 1.59 -25.34 7.75
C ILE A 340 2.06 -26.76 7.38
N TRP A 341 1.30 -27.51 6.58
CA TRP A 341 1.68 -28.86 6.16
C TRP A 341 2.99 -28.88 5.36
N HIS A 342 3.16 -27.95 4.41
CA HIS A 342 4.26 -27.98 3.46
C HIS A 342 5.50 -27.23 3.95
N ASP A 343 5.31 -26.10 4.65
CA ASP A 343 6.40 -25.23 5.09
C ASP A 343 6.92 -25.62 6.47
N ASP A 344 6.04 -26.06 7.37
CA ASP A 344 6.39 -26.31 8.77
C ASP A 344 6.51 -27.80 9.11
N PHE A 345 5.72 -28.67 8.47
CA PHE A 345 5.75 -30.13 8.70
C PHE A 345 6.49 -30.91 7.62
N ASP A 346 7.11 -30.23 6.65
CA ASP A 346 7.86 -30.84 5.55
C ASP A 346 7.05 -31.92 4.80
N ALA A 347 5.83 -31.56 4.37
CA ALA A 347 4.87 -32.46 3.73
C ALA A 347 4.47 -33.70 4.56
N GLY A 348 4.66 -33.63 5.89
CA GLY A 348 4.29 -34.67 6.84
C GLY A 348 5.48 -35.43 7.44
N GLU A 349 6.71 -35.20 6.96
CA GLU A 349 7.92 -35.87 7.45
C GLU A 349 8.48 -35.26 8.74
N SER A 350 8.25 -33.96 8.97
CA SER A 350 8.79 -33.21 10.11
C SER A 350 7.70 -32.72 11.06
N ILE A 351 6.71 -33.57 11.37
CA ILE A 351 5.65 -33.24 12.33
C ILE A 351 6.25 -33.25 13.76
N PRO A 352 6.11 -32.15 14.54
CA PRO A 352 6.61 -32.11 15.91
C PRO A 352 6.07 -33.26 16.79
N PRO A 353 6.94 -33.98 17.54
CA PRO A 353 6.52 -35.08 18.41
C PRO A 353 5.47 -34.68 19.45
N SER A 354 5.48 -33.41 19.87
CA SER A 354 4.52 -32.83 20.81
C SER A 354 3.06 -32.82 20.30
N LEU A 355 2.84 -32.98 18.99
CA LEU A 355 1.51 -33.00 18.38
C LEU A 355 0.90 -34.41 18.24
N GLY A 356 1.60 -35.47 18.70
CA GLY A 356 1.10 -36.84 18.75
C GLY A 356 1.46 -37.72 17.54
N LYS A 357 0.80 -38.88 17.42
CA LYS A 357 1.13 -39.94 16.42
C LYS A 357 1.06 -39.45 14.96
N ARG A 358 1.89 -40.06 14.10
CA ARG A 358 2.01 -39.80 12.65
C ARG A 358 0.63 -39.73 11.97
N VAL A 359 0.47 -38.80 11.04
CA VAL A 359 -0.79 -38.63 10.31
C VAL A 359 -1.07 -39.84 9.43
N VAL A 360 -2.20 -40.50 9.67
CA VAL A 360 -2.65 -41.61 8.84
C VAL A 360 -3.60 -41.09 7.76
N LEU A 361 -3.24 -41.32 6.49
CA LEU A 361 -4.14 -41.17 5.35
C LEU A 361 -5.08 -42.37 5.32
N ARG A 362 -6.38 -42.12 5.20
CA ARG A 362 -7.39 -43.18 5.20
C ARG A 362 -7.97 -43.27 3.79
N ARG A 363 -8.01 -44.48 3.23
CA ARG A 363 -8.72 -44.74 1.98
C ARG A 363 -10.22 -44.49 2.19
N PRO A 364 -10.95 -44.06 1.16
CA PRO A 364 -12.40 -44.13 1.16
C PRO A 364 -12.81 -45.57 1.44
N GLY A 365 -13.72 -45.81 2.39
CA GLY A 365 -14.25 -47.15 2.61
C GLY A 365 -14.89 -47.67 1.31
N GLN A 366 -14.78 -48.97 1.02
CA GLN A 366 -15.57 -49.60 -0.03
C GLN A 366 -17.07 -49.29 0.18
N LYS A 367 -17.81 -49.22 -0.93
CA LYS A 367 -19.24 -48.83 -1.05
C LYS A 367 -19.95 -48.81 0.31
N ALA A 368 -20.34 -47.61 0.76
CA ALA A 368 -21.06 -47.43 2.01
C ALA A 368 -22.22 -48.42 2.09
N GLY A 369 -22.12 -49.41 2.98
CA GLY A 369 -23.24 -50.27 3.31
C GLY A 369 -24.43 -49.41 3.74
N VAL A 370 -25.64 -49.87 3.42
CA VAL A 370 -26.88 -49.17 3.73
C VAL A 370 -26.83 -48.66 5.18
N ARG A 371 -26.97 -47.33 5.33
CA ARG A 371 -26.95 -46.66 6.63
C ARG A 371 -27.95 -47.34 7.55
N LYS A 372 -27.49 -47.96 8.64
CA LYS A 372 -28.38 -48.41 9.71
C LYS A 372 -29.15 -47.20 10.25
N LYS A 373 -30.48 -47.28 10.23
CA LYS A 373 -31.36 -46.22 10.72
C LYS A 373 -31.04 -45.92 12.18
N THR A 374 -31.05 -44.64 12.53
CA THR A 374 -30.83 -44.22 13.92
C THR A 374 -32.05 -44.54 14.77
N ARG A 375 -31.89 -44.72 16.09
CA ARG A 375 -32.99 -45.01 17.03
C ARG A 375 -34.15 -44.00 16.90
N ARG A 376 -33.83 -42.73 16.63
CA ARG A 376 -34.80 -41.65 16.40
C ARG A 376 -35.59 -41.83 15.09
N GLU A 377 -34.95 -42.32 14.03
CA GLU A 377 -35.62 -42.65 12.75
C GLU A 377 -36.46 -43.92 12.82
N LEU A 378 -36.19 -44.80 13.79
CA LEU A 378 -37.04 -45.97 14.08
C LEU A 378 -38.24 -45.58 14.95
N GLN A 379 -38.09 -44.63 15.87
CA GLN A 379 -39.19 -44.12 16.71
C GLN A 379 -40.21 -43.30 15.91
N LEU A 380 -39.76 -42.40 15.02
CA LEU A 380 -40.67 -41.63 14.16
C LEU A 380 -41.51 -42.51 13.23
N ARG A 381 -40.98 -43.67 12.83
CA ARG A 381 -41.72 -44.63 11.99
C ARG A 381 -42.70 -45.50 12.76
N ALA A 382 -42.55 -45.61 14.07
CA ALA A 382 -43.53 -46.29 14.93
C ALA A 382 -44.69 -45.33 15.23
N GLU A 383 -44.40 -44.04 15.41
CA GLU A 383 -45.41 -42.99 15.57
C GLU A 383 -46.24 -42.78 14.28
N ASP A 384 -45.62 -42.86 13.10
CA ASP A 384 -46.33 -42.77 11.80
C ASP A 384 -47.12 -44.06 11.42
N ALA A 385 -47.00 -45.16 12.18
CA ALA A 385 -47.69 -46.43 11.89
C ALA A 385 -48.94 -46.65 12.77
N ASP A 386 -49.10 -45.86 13.83
CA ASP A 386 -50.25 -45.95 14.75
C ASP A 386 -51.39 -44.98 14.35
N ASP A 387 -51.23 -44.15 13.31
CA ASP A 387 -52.20 -43.14 12.84
C ASP A 387 -52.99 -43.55 11.57
N GLU A 388 -52.86 -44.80 11.09
CA GLU A 388 -53.62 -45.36 9.94
C GLU A 388 -54.63 -46.46 10.37
N SER A 389 -55.25 -46.34 11.56
CA SER A 389 -56.35 -47.22 11.95
C SER A 389 -57.42 -46.55 12.80
N GLU A 390 -58.08 -45.49 12.32
CA GLU A 390 -59.40 -45.06 12.83
C GLU A 390 -60.07 -44.01 11.93
N SER A 391 -60.72 -44.44 10.84
CA SER A 391 -61.97 -43.82 10.33
C SER A 391 -62.46 -44.51 9.04
N ASN A 392 -63.13 -45.66 9.16
CA ASN A 392 -64.16 -46.01 8.17
C ASN A 392 -65.16 -47.03 8.73
N SER A 393 -66.22 -46.53 9.35
CA SER A 393 -67.50 -47.23 9.48
C SER A 393 -68.57 -46.21 9.84
N GLU A 394 -69.37 -45.78 8.86
CA GLU A 394 -70.82 -45.74 9.04
C GLU A 394 -71.54 -45.60 7.69
N GLU A 395 -72.31 -46.65 7.44
CA GLU A 395 -73.30 -46.92 6.41
C GLU A 395 -74.59 -46.12 6.70
N TYR A 396 -75.35 -45.73 5.67
CA TYR A 396 -76.83 -45.91 5.52
C TYR A 396 -77.48 -44.90 4.54
N ILE A 397 -77.86 -45.43 3.38
CA ILE A 397 -79.18 -45.40 2.69
C ILE A 397 -80.13 -44.20 2.95
N ALA A 398 -80.54 -43.48 1.89
CA ALA A 398 -81.95 -43.27 1.51
C ALA A 398 -82.10 -42.38 0.24
N GLU A 399 -82.88 -42.90 -0.71
CA GLU A 399 -83.53 -42.32 -1.91
C GLU A 399 -82.74 -41.55 -2.96
#